data_AF-A0A1S3J7G7-F1
#
_entry.id   AF-A0A1S3J7G7-F1
#
_cell.length_a   1.000
_cell.length_b   1.000
_cell.length_c   1.000
_cell.angle_alpha   90.00
_cell.angle_beta   90.00
_cell.angle_gamma   90.00
#
_symmetry.space_group_name_H-M   'P 1'
#
loop_
_entity.id
_entity.type
_entity.pdbx_description
1 polymer ?
#
loop_
_entity_poly.entity_id
_entity_poly.type
_entity_poly.pdbx_seq_one_letter_code
_entity_poly.pdbx_strand_id
1 'polypeptide(L)'
;MKLVREVLKWSPGLVLFVISIYSGSKALSKIPIPIFLALHNLTDFSHVITDTIIHRRTVTLGRYVSLMYIAASSIMISWTDPQFHEAGYLWMMVHILSTGALAMYSKMTKHFHLIQLGDTGRLYYNYLYSFIILAPSSYFIGDALAAREFPFFYLYKFYVGCVSSGVFGVILSLIVIKYKEEYHTSFRATAAVAKVAASLVSLSLFDFIITASNSFWVCSNQLASVAISLLEQLDPIPREMEESDLKTKQNGVSEATGSAIV
;
A
#
# COMPACT_ATOMS: atom_id res chain seq x y z
N MET A 1 -23.57 18.69 3.72
CA MET A 1 -22.95 19.14 2.45
C MET A 1 -21.42 19.14 2.45
N LYS A 2 -20.72 19.63 3.50
CA LYS A 2 -19.24 19.64 3.55
C LYS A 2 -18.61 18.25 3.38
N LEU A 3 -19.09 17.25 4.13
CA LEU A 3 -18.59 15.87 4.06
C LEU A 3 -18.69 15.26 2.64
N VAL A 4 -19.84 15.41 1.99
CA VAL A 4 -20.08 14.90 0.62
C VAL A 4 -19.10 15.51 -0.38
N ARG A 5 -18.78 16.81 -0.24
CA ARG A 5 -17.80 17.48 -1.10
C ARG A 5 -16.39 16.90 -0.91
N GLU A 6 -15.99 16.64 0.32
CA GLU A 6 -14.67 16.06 0.62
C GLU A 6 -14.55 14.61 0.11
N VAL A 7 -15.62 13.82 0.23
CA VAL A 7 -15.69 12.47 -0.36
C VAL A 7 -15.64 12.52 -1.89
N LEU A 8 -16.30 13.49 -2.52
CA LEU A 8 -16.27 13.65 -3.97
C LEU A 8 -14.87 14.01 -4.47
N LYS A 9 -14.15 14.90 -3.77
CA LYS A 9 -12.74 15.17 -4.05
C LYS A 9 -11.87 13.91 -3.90
N TRP A 10 -12.19 13.05 -2.93
CA TRP A 10 -11.50 11.78 -2.69
C TRP A 10 -11.86 10.67 -3.71
N SER A 11 -12.77 10.92 -4.65
CA SER A 11 -13.22 9.91 -5.61
C SER A 11 -12.11 9.20 -6.41
N PRO A 12 -11.01 9.85 -6.85
CA PRO A 12 -9.91 9.12 -7.49
C PRO A 12 -9.24 8.11 -6.55
N GLY A 13 -9.14 8.46 -5.26
CA GLY A 13 -8.64 7.55 -4.22
C GLY A 13 -9.55 6.34 -4.00
N LEU A 14 -10.88 6.53 -4.06
CA LEU A 14 -11.86 5.44 -3.99
C LEU A 14 -11.66 4.43 -5.13
N VAL A 15 -11.52 4.92 -6.36
CA VAL A 15 -11.32 4.07 -7.56
C VAL A 15 -9.98 3.33 -7.47
N LEU A 16 -8.89 4.02 -7.14
CA LEU A 16 -7.57 3.41 -6.99
C LEU A 16 -7.56 2.34 -5.89
N PHE A 17 -8.27 2.57 -4.78
CA PHE A 17 -8.40 1.59 -3.71
C PHE A 17 -9.14 0.33 -4.16
N VAL A 18 -10.26 0.46 -4.89
CA VAL A 18 -11.00 -0.69 -5.45
C VAL A 18 -10.12 -1.50 -6.41
N ILE A 19 -9.41 -0.82 -7.30
CA ILE A 19 -8.49 -1.49 -8.24
C ILE A 19 -7.40 -2.22 -7.46
N SER A 20 -6.81 -1.59 -6.43
CA SER A 20 -5.76 -2.19 -5.60
C SER A 20 -6.22 -3.47 -4.90
N ILE A 21 -7.37 -3.46 -4.21
CA ILE A 21 -7.84 -4.66 -3.50
C ILE A 21 -8.25 -5.79 -4.44
N TYR A 22 -8.85 -5.47 -5.59
CA TYR A 22 -9.28 -6.48 -6.57
C TYR A 22 -8.08 -7.12 -7.27
N SER A 23 -7.18 -6.29 -7.80
CA SER A 23 -5.95 -6.78 -8.46
C SER A 23 -5.03 -7.52 -7.50
N GLY A 24 -4.90 -7.06 -6.25
CA GLY A 24 -4.14 -7.74 -5.21
C GLY A 24 -4.71 -9.13 -4.88
N SER A 25 -6.03 -9.24 -4.76
CA SER A 25 -6.70 -10.53 -4.53
C SER A 25 -6.51 -11.50 -5.71
N LYS A 26 -6.63 -11.00 -6.95
CA LYS A 26 -6.38 -11.79 -8.16
C LYS A 26 -4.92 -12.25 -8.28
N ALA A 27 -3.97 -11.39 -7.95
CA ALA A 27 -2.55 -11.74 -7.93
C ALA A 27 -2.26 -12.82 -6.87
N LEU A 28 -2.77 -12.65 -5.65
CA LEU A 28 -2.56 -13.60 -4.54
C LEU A 28 -3.22 -14.97 -4.78
N SER A 29 -4.27 -15.03 -5.61
CA SER A 29 -4.87 -16.31 -6.03
C SER A 29 -4.00 -17.13 -6.99
N LYS A 30 -2.95 -16.53 -7.57
CA LYS A 30 -2.16 -17.07 -8.68
C LYS A 30 -0.65 -17.08 -8.43
N ILE A 31 -0.15 -16.26 -7.52
CA ILE A 31 1.27 -16.12 -7.19
C ILE A 31 1.49 -16.54 -5.72
N PRO A 32 2.56 -17.30 -5.41
CA PRO A 32 2.96 -17.58 -4.04
C PRO A 32 3.12 -16.32 -3.17
N ILE A 33 2.70 -16.40 -1.91
CA ILE A 33 2.73 -15.27 -0.95
C ILE A 33 4.15 -14.65 -0.82
N PRO A 34 5.25 -15.42 -0.70
CA PRO A 34 6.60 -14.87 -0.64
C PRO A 34 6.97 -14.00 -1.85
N ILE A 35 6.58 -14.45 -3.04
CA ILE A 35 6.83 -13.76 -4.32
C ILE A 35 5.98 -12.49 -4.38
N PHE A 36 4.69 -12.57 -4.02
CA PHE A 36 3.81 -11.41 -3.93
C PHE A 36 4.38 -10.32 -3.02
N LEU A 37 4.83 -10.68 -1.83
CA LEU A 37 5.38 -9.74 -0.85
C LEU A 37 6.70 -9.11 -1.32
N ALA A 38 7.57 -9.89 -1.98
CA ALA A 38 8.80 -9.37 -2.57
C ALA A 38 8.52 -8.41 -3.73
N LEU A 39 7.68 -8.78 -4.69
CA LEU A 39 7.31 -7.91 -5.82
C LEU A 39 6.59 -6.65 -5.35
N HIS A 40 5.80 -6.71 -4.26
CA HIS A 40 5.18 -5.53 -3.68
C HIS A 40 6.21 -4.49 -3.23
N ASN A 41 7.46 -4.84 -2.95
CA ASN A 41 8.49 -3.85 -2.61
C ASN A 41 8.76 -2.83 -3.72
N LEU A 42 8.34 -3.10 -4.96
CA LEU A 42 8.33 -2.10 -6.03
C LEU A 42 7.48 -0.86 -5.70
N THR A 43 6.54 -0.93 -4.74
CA THR A 43 5.82 0.26 -4.24
C THR A 43 6.74 1.28 -3.56
N ASP A 44 7.95 0.88 -3.15
CA ASP A 44 8.95 1.78 -2.57
C ASP A 44 9.35 2.87 -3.56
N PHE A 45 9.32 2.61 -4.88
CA PHE A 45 9.49 3.63 -5.91
C PHE A 45 8.46 4.75 -5.75
N SER A 46 7.18 4.41 -5.67
CA SER A 46 6.11 5.40 -5.51
C SER A 46 6.28 6.19 -4.22
N HIS A 47 6.70 5.54 -3.13
CA HIS A 47 6.96 6.22 -1.87
C HIS A 47 8.11 7.21 -1.95
N VAL A 48 9.27 6.80 -2.50
CA VAL A 48 10.44 7.68 -2.66
C VAL A 48 10.15 8.82 -3.61
N ILE A 49 9.51 8.57 -4.76
CA ILE A 49 9.07 9.60 -5.71
C ILE A 49 8.16 10.61 -5.00
N THR A 50 7.18 10.14 -4.23
CA THR A 50 6.26 11.02 -3.50
C THR A 50 7.01 11.88 -2.49
N ASP A 51 7.93 11.29 -1.72
CA ASP A 51 8.70 12.03 -0.71
C ASP A 51 9.61 13.08 -1.38
N THR A 52 10.23 12.76 -2.52
CA THR A 52 11.05 13.68 -3.31
C THR A 52 10.22 14.83 -3.88
N ILE A 53 9.03 14.56 -4.42
CA ILE A 53 8.15 15.61 -4.97
C ILE A 53 7.67 16.55 -3.86
N ILE A 54 7.21 15.98 -2.73
CA ILE A 54 6.62 16.74 -1.62
C ILE A 54 7.68 17.60 -0.92
N HIS A 55 8.81 17.00 -0.54
CA HIS A 55 9.83 17.67 0.28
C HIS A 55 10.94 18.33 -0.54
N ARG A 56 10.88 18.21 -1.88
CA ARG A 56 11.89 18.72 -2.84
C ARG A 56 13.32 18.31 -2.49
N ARG A 57 13.49 17.09 -1.97
CA ARG A 57 14.78 16.51 -1.59
C ARG A 57 15.33 15.56 -2.63
N THR A 58 16.65 15.57 -2.80
CA THR A 58 17.35 14.60 -3.63
C THR A 58 17.38 13.23 -2.94
N VAL A 59 17.40 12.17 -3.76
CA VAL A 59 17.51 10.79 -3.26
C VAL A 59 18.98 10.51 -2.95
N THR A 60 19.27 10.10 -1.71
CA THR A 60 20.62 9.65 -1.32
C THR A 60 21.09 8.48 -2.19
N LEU A 61 22.39 8.38 -2.45
CA LEU A 61 22.95 7.30 -3.27
C LEU A 61 22.54 5.90 -2.78
N GLY A 62 22.55 5.66 -1.46
CA GLY A 62 22.14 4.38 -0.88
C GLY A 62 20.70 4.00 -1.24
N ARG A 63 19.73 4.90 -1.02
CA ARG A 63 18.32 4.67 -1.39
C ARG A 63 18.16 4.43 -2.89
N TYR A 64 18.87 5.17 -3.73
CA TYR A 64 18.83 4.96 -5.19
C TYR A 64 19.36 3.58 -5.59
N VAL A 65 20.53 3.17 -5.09
CA VAL A 65 21.12 1.86 -5.37
C VAL A 65 20.20 0.73 -4.90
N SER A 66 19.62 0.84 -3.71
CA SER A 66 18.68 -0.16 -3.20
C SER A 66 17.39 -0.23 -4.03
N LEU A 67 16.85 0.90 -4.51
CA LEU A 67 15.68 0.90 -5.40
C LEU A 67 15.98 0.17 -6.72
N MET A 68 17.14 0.46 -7.33
CA MET A 68 17.57 -0.22 -8.56
C MET A 68 17.76 -1.72 -8.33
N TYR A 69 18.29 -2.11 -7.15
CA TYR A 69 18.42 -3.51 -6.78
C TYR A 69 17.05 -4.20 -6.58
N ILE A 70 16.07 -3.54 -5.94
CA ILE A 70 14.70 -4.06 -5.83
C ILE A 70 14.10 -4.28 -7.22
N ALA A 71 14.29 -3.35 -8.16
CA ALA A 71 13.83 -3.51 -9.53
C ALA A 71 14.49 -4.70 -10.23
N ALA A 72 15.83 -4.79 -10.19
CA ALA A 72 16.58 -5.88 -10.81
C ALA A 72 16.20 -7.26 -10.22
N SER A 73 16.14 -7.36 -8.89
CA SER A 73 15.74 -8.59 -8.20
C SER A 73 14.29 -8.98 -8.52
N SER A 74 13.36 -8.03 -8.67
CA SER A 74 11.97 -8.32 -9.05
C SER A 74 11.85 -8.96 -10.44
N ILE A 75 12.70 -8.52 -11.39
CA ILE A 75 12.80 -9.14 -12.72
C ILE A 75 13.33 -10.57 -12.59
N MET A 76 14.38 -10.76 -11.78
CA MET A 76 14.96 -12.10 -11.55
C MET A 76 14.00 -13.06 -10.85
N ILE A 77 13.21 -12.60 -9.88
CA ILE A 77 12.14 -13.39 -9.25
C ILE A 77 11.16 -13.88 -10.32
N SER A 78 10.71 -12.99 -11.20
CA SER A 78 9.77 -13.34 -12.26
C SER A 78 10.38 -14.35 -13.26
N TRP A 79 11.66 -14.22 -13.57
CA TRP A 79 12.38 -15.11 -14.50
C TRP A 79 12.67 -16.50 -13.91
N THR A 80 12.89 -16.58 -12.59
CA THR A 80 13.28 -17.81 -11.91
C THR A 80 12.13 -18.53 -11.21
N ASP A 81 10.90 -18.00 -11.32
CA ASP A 81 9.70 -18.59 -10.75
C ASP A 81 9.36 -19.93 -11.44
N PRO A 82 9.44 -21.07 -10.74
CA PRO A 82 9.08 -22.37 -11.30
C PRO A 82 7.58 -22.50 -11.60
N GLN A 83 6.73 -21.66 -11.01
CA GLN A 83 5.27 -21.68 -11.17
C GLN A 83 4.76 -20.40 -11.86
N PHE A 84 5.56 -19.86 -12.79
CA PHE A 84 5.23 -18.61 -13.47
C PHE A 84 3.84 -18.64 -14.09
N HIS A 85 2.99 -17.71 -13.65
CA HIS A 85 1.63 -17.55 -14.16
C HIS A 85 1.42 -16.13 -14.68
N GLU A 86 1.45 -15.95 -16.00
CA GLU A 86 1.41 -14.65 -16.67
C GLU A 86 0.30 -13.73 -16.15
N ALA A 87 -0.94 -14.25 -16.09
CA ALA A 87 -2.07 -13.46 -15.61
C ALA A 87 -1.90 -13.01 -14.14
N GLY A 88 -1.24 -13.82 -13.30
CA GLY A 88 -0.95 -13.46 -11.90
C GLY A 88 0.00 -12.27 -11.84
N TYR A 89 1.06 -12.30 -12.64
CA TYR A 89 2.05 -11.22 -12.71
C TYR A 89 1.47 -9.93 -13.32
N LEU A 90 0.59 -10.05 -14.32
CA LEU A 90 -0.17 -8.91 -14.85
C LEU A 90 -1.03 -8.26 -13.76
N TRP A 91 -1.80 -9.05 -13.00
CA TRP A 91 -2.57 -8.53 -11.86
C TRP A 91 -1.68 -7.92 -10.78
N MET A 92 -0.49 -8.49 -10.53
CA MET A 92 0.46 -7.94 -9.59
C MET A 92 0.99 -6.56 -10.03
N MET A 93 1.27 -6.37 -11.31
CA MET A 93 1.67 -5.05 -11.83
C MET A 93 0.56 -4.02 -11.64
N VAL A 94 -0.69 -4.37 -11.96
CA VAL A 94 -1.85 -3.49 -11.71
C VAL A 94 -1.98 -3.16 -10.22
N HIS A 95 -1.75 -4.13 -9.34
CA HIS A 95 -1.78 -3.92 -7.89
C HIS A 95 -0.68 -2.97 -7.42
N ILE A 96 0.56 -3.14 -7.86
CA ILE A 96 1.68 -2.26 -7.48
C ILE A 96 1.42 -0.83 -7.97
N LEU A 97 0.99 -0.66 -9.22
CA LEU A 97 0.71 0.65 -9.80
C LEU A 97 -0.44 1.36 -9.07
N SER A 98 -1.55 0.66 -8.82
CA SER A 98 -2.72 1.24 -8.14
C SER A 98 -2.44 1.55 -6.67
N THR A 99 -1.77 0.66 -5.93
CA THR A 99 -1.35 0.90 -4.54
C THR A 99 -0.35 2.04 -4.44
N GLY A 100 0.61 2.11 -5.35
CA GLY A 100 1.59 3.19 -5.44
C GLY A 100 0.93 4.54 -5.75
N ALA A 101 0.03 4.59 -6.73
CA ALA A 101 -0.73 5.77 -7.08
C ALA A 101 -1.65 6.23 -5.94
N LEU A 102 -2.33 5.30 -5.27
CA LEU A 102 -3.16 5.59 -4.10
C LEU A 102 -2.32 6.19 -2.97
N ALA A 103 -1.16 5.62 -2.66
CA ALA A 103 -0.27 6.12 -1.63
C ALA A 103 0.25 7.53 -1.95
N MET A 104 0.65 7.76 -3.20
CA MET A 104 1.08 9.06 -3.71
C MET A 104 -0.05 10.10 -3.57
N TYR A 105 -1.24 9.77 -4.07
CA TYR A 105 -2.41 10.64 -4.01
C TYR A 105 -2.82 10.96 -2.56
N SER A 106 -2.82 9.95 -1.68
CA SER A 106 -3.11 10.11 -0.25
C SER A 106 -2.16 11.07 0.44
N LYS A 107 -0.86 10.92 0.19
CA LYS A 107 0.18 11.78 0.79
C LYS A 107 0.12 13.21 0.24
N MET A 108 -0.03 13.38 -1.08
CA MET A 108 -0.12 14.70 -1.71
C MET A 108 -1.34 15.48 -1.23
N THR A 109 -2.52 14.85 -1.21
CA THR A 109 -3.75 15.50 -0.76
C THR A 109 -3.72 15.88 0.72
N LYS A 110 -3.03 15.08 1.55
CA LYS A 110 -2.77 15.39 2.96
C LYS A 110 -1.82 16.58 3.11
N HIS A 111 -0.66 16.55 2.44
CA HIS A 111 0.37 17.59 2.52
C HIS A 111 -0.13 18.96 2.02
N PHE A 112 -0.85 19.00 0.90
CA PHE A 112 -1.38 20.25 0.35
C PHE A 112 -2.74 20.66 0.95
N HIS A 113 -3.20 19.97 2.00
CA HIS A 113 -4.50 20.21 2.65
C HIS A 113 -5.70 20.29 1.69
N LEU A 114 -5.67 19.55 0.57
CA LEU A 114 -6.70 19.59 -0.46
C LEU A 114 -8.01 18.94 0.01
N ILE A 115 -7.89 17.97 0.93
CA ILE A 115 -8.98 17.14 1.43
C ILE A 115 -8.89 17.01 2.96
N GLN A 116 -9.91 17.50 3.67
CA GLN A 116 -10.01 17.50 5.14
C GLN A 116 -10.75 16.26 5.66
N LEU A 117 -10.45 15.10 5.09
CA LEU A 117 -11.01 13.82 5.51
C LEU A 117 -9.95 13.07 6.32
N GLY A 118 -10.29 12.67 7.55
CA GLY A 118 -9.37 11.91 8.41
C GLY A 118 -9.03 10.54 7.83
N ASP A 119 -7.92 9.95 8.25
CA ASP A 119 -7.41 8.68 7.68
C ASP A 119 -8.38 7.51 7.93
N THR A 120 -9.02 7.44 9.10
CA THR A 120 -10.12 6.49 9.37
C THR A 120 -11.36 6.75 8.50
N GLY A 121 -11.68 8.02 8.25
CA GLY A 121 -12.79 8.40 7.37
C GLY A 121 -12.54 7.95 5.94
N ARG A 122 -11.32 8.19 5.41
CA ARG A 122 -10.89 7.69 4.09
C ARG A 122 -11.02 6.17 4.01
N LEU A 123 -10.58 5.44 5.04
CA LEU A 123 -10.70 3.98 5.10
C LEU A 123 -12.16 3.51 5.07
N TYR A 124 -13.04 4.16 5.82
CA TYR A 124 -14.48 3.84 5.84
C TYR A 124 -15.12 4.00 4.45
N TYR A 125 -14.91 5.17 3.81
CA TYR A 125 -15.49 5.42 2.48
C TYR A 125 -14.87 4.54 1.40
N ASN A 126 -13.57 4.24 1.50
CA ASN A 126 -12.89 3.29 0.63
C ASN A 126 -13.60 1.92 0.68
N TYR A 127 -13.81 1.35 1.88
CA TYR A 127 -14.49 0.05 2.02
C TYR A 127 -15.95 0.08 1.60
N LEU A 128 -16.70 1.14 1.94
CA LEU A 128 -18.09 1.27 1.54
C LEU A 128 -18.23 1.33 0.01
N TYR A 129 -17.39 2.13 -0.65
CA TYR A 129 -17.37 2.21 -2.10
C TYR A 129 -16.94 0.89 -2.74
N SER A 130 -15.93 0.22 -2.17
CA SER A 130 -15.51 -1.11 -2.61
C SER A 130 -16.61 -2.14 -2.53
N PHE A 131 -17.37 -2.16 -1.44
CA PHE A 131 -18.50 -3.07 -1.30
C PHE A 131 -19.56 -2.82 -2.38
N ILE A 132 -19.93 -1.55 -2.60
CA ILE A 132 -20.93 -1.15 -3.60
C ILE A 132 -20.50 -1.52 -5.02
N ILE A 133 -19.22 -1.40 -5.35
CA ILE A 133 -18.71 -1.70 -6.70
C ILE A 133 -18.42 -3.19 -6.88
N LEU A 134 -17.75 -3.83 -5.94
CA LEU A 134 -17.28 -5.22 -6.10
C LEU A 134 -18.41 -6.24 -5.95
N ALA A 135 -19.42 -5.99 -5.12
CA ALA A 135 -20.54 -6.92 -4.96
C ALA A 135 -21.25 -7.22 -6.30
N PRO A 136 -21.77 -6.23 -7.06
CA PRO A 136 -22.36 -6.51 -8.38
C PRO A 136 -21.31 -6.94 -9.41
N SER A 137 -20.10 -6.37 -9.39
CA SER A 137 -19.05 -6.72 -10.35
C SER A 137 -18.62 -8.19 -10.23
N SER A 138 -18.65 -8.77 -9.03
CA SER A 138 -18.32 -10.18 -8.81
C SER A 138 -19.25 -11.13 -9.56
N TYR A 139 -20.51 -10.75 -9.76
CA TYR A 139 -21.46 -11.52 -10.57
C TYR A 139 -21.15 -11.38 -12.06
N PHE A 140 -20.95 -10.15 -12.55
CA PHE A 140 -20.69 -9.89 -13.97
C PHE A 140 -19.35 -10.43 -14.47
N ILE A 141 -18.31 -10.38 -13.64
CA ILE A 141 -16.97 -10.90 -13.95
C ILE A 141 -16.95 -12.44 -13.86
N GLY A 142 -17.93 -13.04 -13.16
CA GLY A 142 -18.02 -14.49 -12.97
C GLY A 142 -17.30 -15.00 -11.71
N ASP A 143 -16.72 -14.13 -10.89
CA ASP A 143 -16.06 -14.51 -9.63
C ASP A 143 -17.02 -15.16 -8.63
N ALA A 144 -18.26 -14.64 -8.56
CA ALA A 144 -19.30 -15.23 -7.72
C ALA A 144 -19.74 -16.61 -8.23
N LEU A 145 -19.72 -16.81 -9.56
CA LEU A 145 -20.05 -18.11 -10.17
C LEU A 145 -18.94 -19.12 -9.93
N ALA A 146 -17.68 -18.72 -10.12
CA ALA A 146 -16.51 -19.54 -9.81
C ALA A 146 -16.47 -19.95 -8.32
N ALA A 147 -16.84 -19.05 -7.40
CA ALA A 147 -16.91 -19.36 -5.99
C ALA A 147 -17.98 -20.43 -5.68
N ARG A 148 -19.10 -20.45 -6.41
CA ARG A 148 -20.18 -21.43 -6.24
C ARG A 148 -19.75 -22.85 -6.63
N GLU A 149 -18.80 -22.98 -7.55
CA GLU A 149 -18.24 -24.26 -7.99
C GLU A 149 -17.23 -24.84 -6.98
N PHE A 150 -16.83 -24.08 -5.96
CA PHE A 150 -15.88 -24.54 -4.96
C PHE A 150 -16.46 -25.69 -4.13
N PRO A 151 -15.75 -26.83 -3.98
CA PRO A 151 -16.29 -28.03 -3.34
C PRO A 151 -16.69 -27.83 -1.87
N PHE A 152 -16.09 -26.86 -1.18
CA PHE A 152 -16.39 -26.53 0.21
C PHE A 152 -17.27 -25.29 0.38
N PHE A 153 -17.91 -24.80 -0.69
CA PHE A 153 -18.73 -23.58 -0.67
C PHE A 153 -19.81 -23.63 0.42
N TYR A 154 -20.49 -24.77 0.59
CA TYR A 154 -21.56 -24.96 1.58
C TYR A 154 -21.04 -25.25 3.00
N LEU A 155 -19.72 -25.39 3.19
CA LEU A 155 -19.15 -25.73 4.48
C LEU A 155 -19.04 -24.47 5.34
N TYR A 156 -19.56 -24.49 6.57
CA TYR A 156 -19.48 -23.34 7.48
C TYR A 156 -18.04 -22.83 7.69
N LYS A 157 -17.04 -23.73 7.62
CA LYS A 157 -15.61 -23.39 7.72
C LYS A 157 -15.16 -22.41 6.62
N PHE A 158 -15.72 -22.51 5.42
CA PHE A 158 -15.43 -21.57 4.33
C PHE A 158 -15.89 -20.17 4.69
N TYR A 159 -17.14 -20.01 5.13
CA TYR A 159 -17.68 -18.71 5.54
C TYR A 159 -16.97 -18.13 6.76
N VAL A 160 -16.67 -18.96 7.78
CA VAL A 160 -15.88 -18.52 8.94
C VAL A 160 -14.50 -18.03 8.51
N GLY A 161 -13.84 -18.72 7.57
CA GLY A 161 -12.58 -18.28 6.97
C GLY A 161 -12.69 -16.92 6.29
N CYS A 162 -13.69 -16.74 5.40
CA CYS A 162 -13.92 -15.47 4.69
C CYS A 162 -14.22 -14.31 5.65
N VAL A 163 -15.12 -14.52 6.62
CA VAL A 163 -15.49 -13.48 7.60
C VAL A 163 -14.30 -13.15 8.51
N SER A 164 -13.59 -14.17 9.00
CA SER A 164 -12.42 -13.95 9.86
C SER A 164 -11.32 -13.16 9.14
N SER A 165 -11.02 -13.50 7.89
CA SER A 165 -10.07 -12.74 7.06
C SER A 165 -10.49 -11.28 6.89
N GLY A 166 -11.78 -11.01 6.61
CA GLY A 166 -12.31 -9.66 6.52
C GLY A 166 -12.14 -8.86 7.82
N VAL A 167 -12.47 -9.48 8.96
CA VAL A 167 -12.31 -8.86 10.30
C VAL A 167 -10.85 -8.55 10.59
N PHE A 168 -9.93 -9.50 10.37
CA PHE A 168 -8.50 -9.28 10.57
C PHE A 168 -7.94 -8.21 9.62
N GLY A 169 -8.41 -8.13 8.38
CA GLY A 169 -8.02 -7.09 7.43
C GLY A 169 -8.41 -5.68 7.88
N VAL A 170 -9.61 -5.52 8.45
CA VAL A 170 -10.06 -4.24 9.02
C VAL A 170 -9.25 -3.88 10.27
N ILE A 171 -9.06 -4.83 11.18
CA ILE A 171 -8.26 -4.61 12.40
C ILE A 171 -6.83 -4.21 12.04
N LEU A 172 -6.19 -4.92 11.12
CA LEU A 172 -4.84 -4.60 10.63
C LEU A 172 -4.78 -3.18 10.06
N SER A 173 -5.76 -2.80 9.23
CA SER A 173 -5.82 -1.45 8.64
C SER A 173 -5.95 -0.35 9.69
N LEU A 174 -6.75 -0.58 10.75
CA LEU A 174 -6.88 0.36 11.86
C LEU A 174 -5.61 0.45 12.71
N ILE A 175 -4.95 -0.68 12.98
CA ILE A 175 -3.66 -0.71 13.68
C ILE A 175 -2.61 0.05 12.88
N VAL A 176 -2.55 -0.17 11.56
CA VAL A 176 -1.62 0.52 10.66
C VAL A 176 -1.83 2.05 10.69
N ILE A 177 -3.07 2.53 10.69
CA ILE A 177 -3.36 3.97 10.80
C ILE A 177 -2.82 4.53 12.12
N LYS A 178 -3.18 3.90 13.25
CA LYS A 178 -2.74 4.35 14.58
C LYS A 178 -1.22 4.31 14.73
N TYR A 179 -0.60 3.22 14.31
CA TYR A 179 0.85 3.04 14.40
C TYR A 179 1.60 4.03 13.50
N LYS A 180 1.04 4.37 12.32
CA LYS A 180 1.61 5.38 11.44
C LYS A 180 1.53 6.79 12.02
N GLU A 181 0.50 7.10 12.81
CA GLU A 181 0.36 8.37 13.53
C GLU A 181 1.32 8.46 14.72
N GLU A 182 1.55 7.37 15.43
CA GLU A 182 2.43 7.34 16.62
C GLU A 182 3.92 7.23 16.25
N TYR A 183 4.25 6.43 15.22
CA TYR A 183 5.63 6.06 14.85
C TYR A 183 5.96 6.38 13.38
N HIS A 184 5.83 7.66 13.01
CA HIS A 184 6.03 8.14 11.63
C HIS A 184 7.31 7.64 10.94
N THR A 185 8.47 7.74 11.61
CA THR A 185 9.79 7.38 11.02
C THR A 185 10.00 5.86 11.00
N SER A 186 9.44 5.13 11.97
CA SER A 186 9.69 3.70 12.11
C SER A 186 8.68 2.82 11.37
N PHE A 187 7.53 3.38 10.98
CA PHE A 187 6.45 2.66 10.30
C PHE A 187 6.92 1.84 9.09
N ARG A 188 7.74 2.42 8.20
CA ARG A 188 8.19 1.70 6.99
C ARG A 188 9.08 0.51 7.31
N ALA A 189 10.00 0.65 8.26
CA ALA A 189 10.85 -0.46 8.67
C ALA A 189 10.01 -1.57 9.32
N THR A 190 9.06 -1.22 10.18
CA THR A 190 8.12 -2.20 10.76
C THR A 190 7.31 -2.90 9.66
N ALA A 191 6.82 -2.18 8.66
CA ALA A 191 6.08 -2.77 7.53
C ALA A 191 6.96 -3.69 6.68
N ALA A 192 8.21 -3.32 6.40
CA ALA A 192 9.16 -4.16 5.67
C ALA A 192 9.50 -5.45 6.43
N VAL A 193 9.74 -5.36 7.74
CA VAL A 193 9.96 -6.52 8.61
C VAL A 193 8.70 -7.40 8.69
N ALA A 194 7.51 -6.81 8.75
CA ALA A 194 6.25 -7.56 8.74
C ALA A 194 6.06 -8.35 7.45
N LYS A 195 6.47 -7.82 6.29
CA LYS A 195 6.50 -8.57 5.01
C LYS A 195 7.46 -9.76 5.08
N VAL A 196 8.65 -9.58 5.64
CA VAL A 196 9.62 -10.69 5.83
C VAL A 196 9.03 -11.77 6.72
N ALA A 197 8.46 -11.39 7.87
CA ALA A 197 7.83 -12.32 8.79
C ALA A 197 6.66 -13.06 8.13
N ALA A 198 5.78 -12.35 7.41
CA ALA A 198 4.65 -12.94 6.70
C ALA A 198 5.12 -13.89 5.58
N SER A 199 6.19 -13.55 4.86
CA SER A 199 6.82 -14.40 3.87
C SER A 199 7.31 -15.70 4.50
N LEU A 200 8.04 -15.64 5.63
CA LEU A 200 8.54 -16.83 6.32
C LEU A 200 7.42 -17.71 6.89
N VAL A 201 6.42 -17.10 7.53
CA VAL A 201 5.25 -17.82 8.04
C VAL A 201 4.46 -18.47 6.91
N SER A 202 4.38 -17.83 5.74
CA SER A 202 3.68 -18.44 4.60
C SER A 202 4.39 -19.70 4.08
N LEU A 203 5.72 -19.75 4.12
CA LEU A 203 6.48 -20.95 3.73
C LEU A 203 6.26 -22.14 4.67
N SER A 204 5.93 -21.90 5.94
CA SER A 204 5.65 -22.98 6.89
C SER A 204 4.20 -23.44 6.88
N LEU A 205 3.27 -22.60 6.40
CA LEU A 205 1.84 -22.90 6.36
C LEU A 205 1.36 -23.46 5.02
N PHE A 206 2.05 -23.16 3.92
CA PHE A 206 1.62 -23.51 2.56
C PHE A 206 2.72 -24.21 1.78
N ASP A 207 2.32 -25.21 1.00
CA ASP A 207 3.21 -25.94 0.10
C ASP A 207 3.41 -25.15 -1.20
N PHE A 208 4.55 -24.48 -1.32
CA PHE A 208 4.97 -23.78 -2.54
C PHE A 208 6.13 -24.50 -3.21
N ILE A 209 6.15 -24.52 -4.55
CA ILE A 209 7.33 -25.00 -5.28
C ILE A 209 8.27 -23.81 -5.45
N ILE A 210 9.38 -23.77 -4.70
CA ILE A 210 10.36 -22.70 -4.75
C ILE A 210 11.75 -23.30 -5.01
N THR A 211 12.42 -22.82 -6.06
CA THR A 211 13.80 -23.20 -6.36
C THR A 211 14.79 -22.41 -5.49
N ALA A 212 15.99 -22.94 -5.28
CA ALA A 212 17.04 -22.22 -4.54
C ALA A 212 17.36 -20.85 -5.16
N SER A 213 17.35 -20.76 -6.50
CA SER A 213 17.56 -19.50 -7.21
C SER A 213 16.44 -18.49 -6.94
N ASN A 214 15.17 -18.89 -7.04
CA ASN A 214 14.04 -18.02 -6.75
C ASN A 214 14.05 -17.56 -5.28
N SER A 215 14.28 -18.49 -4.34
CA SER A 215 14.37 -18.17 -2.91
C SER A 215 15.46 -17.14 -2.62
N PHE A 216 16.61 -17.25 -3.26
CA PHE A 216 17.70 -16.28 -3.10
C PHE A 216 17.26 -14.87 -3.51
N TRP A 217 16.62 -14.73 -4.68
CA TRP A 217 16.15 -13.43 -5.18
C TRP A 217 15.01 -12.85 -4.34
N VAL A 218 14.09 -13.69 -3.87
CA VAL A 218 13.02 -13.27 -2.94
C VAL A 218 13.62 -12.73 -1.64
N CYS A 219 14.55 -13.47 -1.03
CA CYS A 219 15.21 -13.04 0.21
C CYS A 219 16.01 -11.74 0.01
N SER A 220 16.80 -11.65 -1.06
CA SER A 220 17.63 -10.47 -1.33
C SER A 220 16.80 -9.23 -1.62
N ASN A 221 15.68 -9.37 -2.33
CA ASN A 221 14.73 -8.28 -2.57
C ASN A 221 14.13 -7.74 -1.27
N GLN A 222 13.67 -8.63 -0.40
CA GLN A 222 13.08 -8.22 0.88
C GLN A 222 14.11 -7.57 1.81
N LEU A 223 15.34 -8.07 1.85
CA LEU A 223 16.44 -7.43 2.58
C LEU A 223 16.77 -6.04 2.04
N ALA A 224 16.72 -5.84 0.72
CA ALA A 224 16.92 -4.53 0.13
C ALA A 224 15.81 -3.53 0.51
N SER A 225 14.55 -3.96 0.60
CA SER A 225 13.44 -3.10 1.06
C SER A 225 13.58 -2.72 2.55
N VAL A 226 14.04 -3.66 3.39
CA VAL A 226 14.41 -3.36 4.79
C VAL A 226 15.56 -2.35 4.83
N ALA A 227 16.60 -2.52 4.00
CA ALA A 227 17.73 -1.59 3.93
C ALA A 227 17.29 -0.17 3.54
N ILE A 228 16.41 0.00 2.55
CA ILE A 228 15.83 1.32 2.21
C ILE A 228 15.14 1.93 3.41
N SER A 229 14.33 1.13 4.11
CA SER A 229 13.56 1.60 5.25
C SER A 229 14.46 2.04 6.42
N LEU A 230 15.59 1.36 6.63
CA LEU A 230 16.60 1.75 7.62
C LEU A 230 17.38 3.00 7.20
N LEU A 231 17.74 3.12 5.92
CA LEU A 231 18.37 4.33 5.39
C LEU A 231 17.48 5.57 5.57
N GLU A 232 16.16 5.41 5.40
CA GLU A 232 15.19 6.48 5.68
C GLU A 232 15.11 6.85 7.17
N GLN A 233 15.37 5.91 8.09
CA GLN A 233 15.45 6.22 9.53
C GLN A 233 16.73 6.98 9.90
N LEU A 234 17.84 6.70 9.21
CA LEU A 234 19.14 7.34 9.46
C LEU A 234 19.20 8.77 8.91
N ASP A 235 18.47 9.06 7.84
CA ASP A 235 18.31 10.41 7.28
C ASP A 235 16.82 10.81 7.26
N PRO A 236 16.22 11.05 8.45
CA PRO A 236 14.81 11.39 8.55
C PRO A 236 14.55 12.78 7.96
N ILE A 237 13.38 12.96 7.36
CA ILE A 237 12.92 14.25 6.86
C ILE A 237 12.83 15.24 8.05
N PRO A 238 13.60 16.35 8.08
CA PRO A 238 13.58 17.31 9.17
C PRO A 238 12.25 18.04 9.27
N ARG A 239 11.72 18.13 10.49
CA ARG A 239 10.40 18.69 10.82
C ARG A 239 10.28 20.22 10.68
N GLU A 240 11.36 20.94 10.40
CA GLU A 240 11.40 22.42 10.49
C GLU A 240 10.72 23.17 9.33
N MET A 241 10.41 22.49 8.21
CA MET A 241 9.67 23.13 7.10
C MET A 241 8.14 23.12 7.30
N GLU A 242 7.59 22.22 8.12
CA GLU A 242 6.14 22.13 8.34
C GLU A 242 5.67 23.15 9.38
N GLU A 243 6.47 23.42 10.42
CA GLU A 243 6.17 24.45 11.42
C GLU A 243 6.41 25.88 10.92
N SER A 244 7.42 26.11 10.08
CA SER A 244 7.71 27.44 9.53
C SER A 244 6.66 27.87 8.50
N ASP A 245 6.16 26.95 7.66
CA ASP A 245 5.06 27.23 6.74
C ASP A 245 3.72 27.44 7.48
N LEU A 246 3.47 26.73 8.59
CA LEU A 246 2.29 26.97 9.44
C LEU A 246 2.37 28.30 10.19
N LYS A 247 3.52 28.65 10.77
CA LYS A 247 3.72 29.93 11.47
C LYS A 247 3.68 31.12 10.51
N THR A 248 4.24 30.99 9.31
CA THR A 248 4.19 32.05 8.29
C THR A 248 2.76 32.25 7.75
N LYS A 249 1.98 31.17 7.56
CA LYS A 249 0.56 31.28 7.19
C LYS A 249 -0.32 31.82 8.32
N GLN A 250 -0.07 31.46 9.58
CA GLN A 250 -0.82 32.02 10.72
C GLN A 250 -0.51 33.51 10.93
N ASN A 251 0.75 33.93 10.80
CA ASN A 251 1.14 35.33 10.93
C ASN A 251 0.60 36.19 9.77
N GLY A 252 0.62 35.68 8.53
CA GLY A 252 0.06 36.38 7.37
C GLY A 252 -1.46 36.56 7.42
N VAL A 253 -2.20 35.64 8.06
CA VAL A 253 -3.65 35.79 8.29
C VAL A 253 -3.93 36.80 9.41
N SER A 254 -3.11 36.84 10.46
CA SER A 254 -3.27 37.79 11.57
C SER A 254 -2.97 39.23 11.17
N GLU A 255 -1.96 39.48 10.34
CA GLU A 255 -1.63 40.83 9.82
C GLU A 255 -2.71 41.36 8.85
N ALA A 256 -3.28 40.48 8.02
CA ALA A 256 -4.37 40.84 7.11
C ALA A 256 -5.66 41.24 7.87
N THR A 257 -5.94 40.61 9.02
CA THR A 257 -7.07 40.99 9.87
C THR A 257 -6.82 42.24 10.72
N GLY A 258 -5.56 42.55 11.07
CA GLY A 258 -5.22 43.77 11.82
C GLY A 258 -5.27 45.05 10.97
N SER A 259 -4.96 44.94 9.68
CA SER A 259 -4.96 46.09 8.74
C SER A 259 -6.37 46.50 8.27
N ALA A 260 -7.37 45.62 8.44
CA ALA A 260 -8.76 45.90 8.06
C ALA A 260 -9.60 46.58 9.16
N ILE A 261 -9.01 46.90 10.32
CA ILE A 261 -9.69 47.47 11.50
C ILE A 261 -9.17 48.88 11.85
N VAL A 262 -8.39 49.53 10.96
CA VAL A 262 -7.99 50.94 11.12
C VAL A 262 -8.57 51.79 10.01
#